data_AF-A0ABC8LHH0-F1
#
_entry.id   AF-A0ABC8LHH0-F1
#
_cell.length_a   1.000
_cell.length_b   1.000
_cell.length_c   1.000
_cell.angle_alpha   90.00
_cell.angle_beta   90.00
_cell.angle_gamma   90.00
#
_symmetry.space_group_name_H-M   'P 1'
#
loop_
_entity.id
_entity.type
_entity.pdbx_description
1 polymer ?
#
loop_
_entity_poly.entity_id
_entity_poly.type
_entity_poly.pdbx_seq_one_letter_code
_entity_poly.pdbx_strand_id
1 'polypeptide(L)'
;MMATYKSPRKFVHLLSPAVEFIEHLTKKKKHVSLFFAAVDLRFEVEPKDSKTMTVNILGNLISGSYETVTATFTVGEDTTASCLTYTFEFEKIRDNVNDAKIVESLVTYIYLSDVTYIRKVKYNSIDAGYPAEECFKVFVNAFKDDHEVEMGDVDWQKRTFAINFPFLMENFKRTEVTITVIPKNKDSRVKWTIKVEKIDEKTEEPYSFFSVACSIREIIESKFPK
;
A
#
# COMPACT_ATOMS: atom_id res chain seq x y z
N MET A 1 -19.24 -5.05 31.18
CA MET A 1 -18.33 -4.05 31.80
C MET A 1 -17.62 -3.31 30.68
N MET A 2 -17.58 -1.98 30.72
CA MET A 2 -16.92 -1.18 29.66
C MET A 2 -15.45 -0.96 30.02
N ALA A 3 -14.56 -1.41 29.14
CA ALA A 3 -13.11 -1.22 29.27
C ALA A 3 -12.58 -0.36 28.13
N THR A 4 -11.63 0.52 28.43
CA THR A 4 -11.02 1.41 27.44
C THR A 4 -9.53 1.18 27.37
N TYR A 5 -9.01 0.96 26.16
CA TYR A 5 -7.58 0.83 25.91
C TYR A 5 -7.10 1.97 25.01
N LYS A 6 -6.19 2.81 25.51
CA LYS A 6 -5.65 3.95 24.76
C LYS A 6 -4.23 3.64 24.32
N SER A 7 -3.82 4.21 23.18
CA SER A 7 -2.44 4.09 22.71
C SER A 7 -1.47 4.52 23.82
N PRO A 8 -0.38 3.79 24.04
CA PRO A 8 0.71 4.26 24.89
C PRO A 8 1.17 5.64 24.41
N ARG A 9 1.84 6.43 25.27
CA ARG A 9 2.42 7.73 24.86
C ARG A 9 3.36 7.66 23.64
N LYS A 10 3.77 6.45 23.23
CA LYS A 10 4.47 6.17 21.97
C LYS A 10 3.44 5.90 20.87
N PHE A 11 3.36 6.83 19.92
CA PHE A 11 2.52 6.72 18.73
C PHE A 11 3.04 5.62 17.78
N VAL A 12 2.16 5.10 16.92
CA VAL A 12 2.63 4.30 15.77
C VAL A 12 3.01 5.29 14.67
N HIS A 13 4.30 5.30 14.29
CA HIS A 13 4.76 6.12 13.18
C HIS A 13 4.28 5.51 11.86
N LEU A 14 3.57 6.32 11.07
CA LEU A 14 3.17 6.01 9.71
C LEU A 14 4.20 6.57 8.73
N LEU A 15 4.41 5.84 7.64
CA LEU A 15 5.27 6.20 6.53
C LEU A 15 4.57 7.10 5.49
N SER A 16 3.23 7.05 5.45
CA SER A 16 2.39 7.88 4.57
C SER A 16 1.95 9.18 5.22
N PRO A 17 1.67 10.24 4.43
CA PRO A 17 0.91 11.37 4.90
C PRO A 17 -0.48 10.97 5.41
N ALA A 18 -0.98 11.70 6.41
CA ALA A 18 -2.22 11.37 7.12
C ALA A 18 -3.44 11.17 6.20
N VAL A 19 -3.67 12.12 5.28
CA VAL A 19 -4.82 12.09 4.36
C VAL A 19 -4.72 10.90 3.41
N GLU A 20 -3.54 10.66 2.84
CA GLU A 20 -3.31 9.54 1.92
C GLU A 20 -3.53 8.19 2.59
N PHE A 21 -3.07 8.03 3.82
CA PHE A 21 -3.25 6.80 4.58
C PHE A 21 -4.73 6.51 4.85
N ILE A 22 -5.50 7.51 5.28
CA ILE A 22 -6.94 7.35 5.56
C ILE A 22 -7.70 7.05 4.27
N GLU A 23 -7.43 7.77 3.18
CA GLU A 23 -8.02 7.48 1.88
C GLU A 23 -7.70 6.06 1.42
N HIS A 24 -6.46 5.60 1.61
CA HIS A 24 -6.08 4.24 1.24
C HIS A 24 -6.83 3.19 2.06
N LEU A 25 -6.81 3.32 3.38
CA LEU A 25 -7.38 2.31 4.26
C LEU A 25 -8.91 2.24 4.09
N THR A 26 -9.58 3.37 3.85
CA THR A 26 -11.04 3.44 3.71
C THR A 26 -11.56 3.02 2.33
N LYS A 27 -10.70 2.87 1.31
CA LYS A 27 -11.11 2.38 -0.04
C LYS A 27 -11.75 1.00 0.01
N LYS A 28 -11.36 0.16 0.96
CA LYS A 28 -11.97 -1.14 1.19
C LYS A 28 -12.70 -1.06 2.52
N LYS A 29 -14.01 -1.32 2.56
CA LYS A 29 -14.74 -1.26 3.84
C LYS A 29 -14.40 -2.43 4.77
N LYS A 30 -14.04 -3.59 4.23
CA LYS A 30 -13.84 -4.86 4.96
C LYS A 30 -12.39 -5.32 4.89
N HIS A 31 -11.79 -5.54 6.04
CA HIS A 31 -10.42 -6.01 6.20
C HIS A 31 -10.37 -7.25 7.07
N VAL A 32 -9.26 -7.99 6.98
CA VAL A 32 -9.09 -9.26 7.67
C VAL A 32 -7.82 -9.19 8.51
N SER A 33 -7.87 -9.81 9.69
CA SER A 33 -6.69 -9.96 10.54
C SER A 33 -5.58 -10.73 9.82
N LEU A 34 -4.32 -10.42 10.17
CA LEU A 34 -3.16 -11.22 9.75
C LEU A 34 -2.94 -12.44 10.63
N PHE A 35 -3.52 -12.47 11.83
CA PHE A 35 -3.30 -13.51 12.82
C PHE A 35 -4.46 -14.51 12.90
N PHE A 36 -5.62 -14.18 12.34
CA PHE A 36 -6.85 -14.96 12.46
C PHE A 36 -7.59 -15.05 11.12
N ALA A 37 -8.35 -16.12 10.93
CA ALA A 37 -9.22 -16.27 9.78
C ALA A 37 -10.31 -15.17 9.77
N ALA A 38 -10.81 -14.82 8.59
CA ALA A 38 -11.82 -13.76 8.42
C ALA A 38 -13.14 -14.01 9.17
N VAL A 39 -13.49 -15.28 9.37
CA VAL A 39 -14.67 -15.67 10.16
C VAL A 39 -14.46 -15.40 11.66
N ASP A 40 -13.21 -15.47 12.12
CA ASP A 40 -12.84 -15.32 13.52
C ASP A 40 -12.53 -13.89 13.90
N LEU A 41 -11.87 -13.13 13.02
CA LEU A 41 -11.58 -11.72 13.23
C LEU A 41 -11.50 -10.93 11.92
N ARG A 42 -12.37 -9.93 11.78
CA ARG A 42 -12.40 -8.98 10.66
C ARG A 42 -12.62 -7.55 11.17
N PHE A 43 -12.26 -6.59 10.33
CA PHE A 43 -12.35 -5.17 10.63
C PHE A 43 -13.20 -4.46 9.59
N GLU A 44 -14.15 -3.64 10.04
CA GLU A 44 -14.93 -2.77 9.17
C GLU A 44 -14.59 -1.32 9.44
N VAL A 45 -13.97 -0.67 8.47
CA VAL A 45 -13.44 0.69 8.61
C VAL A 45 -14.45 1.69 8.06
N GLU A 46 -14.69 2.75 8.83
CA GLU A 46 -15.57 3.86 8.46
C GLU A 46 -14.86 5.19 8.71
N PRO A 47 -14.67 6.03 7.67
CA PRO A 47 -14.11 7.37 7.86
C PRO A 47 -15.09 8.24 8.64
N LYS A 48 -14.57 9.05 9.57
CA LYS A 48 -15.33 10.12 10.25
C LYS A 48 -15.03 11.47 9.63
N ASP A 49 -13.75 11.74 9.39
CA ASP A 49 -13.25 12.96 8.75
C ASP A 49 -11.89 12.67 8.07
N SER A 50 -11.17 13.70 7.64
CA SER A 50 -9.89 13.57 6.93
C SER A 50 -8.71 13.09 7.79
N LYS A 51 -8.86 13.03 9.11
CA LYS A 51 -7.83 12.62 10.08
C LYS A 51 -8.30 11.51 11.04
N THR A 52 -9.59 11.19 11.05
CA THR A 52 -10.18 10.26 12.01
C THR A 52 -11.00 9.18 11.32
N MET A 53 -10.87 7.95 11.82
CA MET A 53 -11.67 6.80 11.39
C MET A 53 -12.08 5.92 12.57
N THR A 54 -13.22 5.26 12.41
CA THR A 54 -13.70 4.23 13.34
C THR A 54 -13.58 2.86 12.69
N VAL A 55 -13.30 1.85 13.52
CA VAL A 55 -13.16 0.46 13.09
C VAL A 55 -14.02 -0.41 13.97
N ASN A 56 -15.03 -1.02 13.38
CA ASN A 56 -15.84 -2.04 14.04
C ASN A 56 -15.12 -3.39 13.92
N ILE A 57 -14.91 -4.07 15.05
CA ILE A 57 -14.19 -5.34 15.08
C ILE A 57 -15.20 -6.46 15.28
N LEU A 58 -15.22 -7.41 14.35
CA LEU A 58 -16.26 -8.43 14.28
C LEU A 58 -15.64 -9.83 14.11
N GLY A 59 -16.40 -10.87 14.41
CA GLY A 59 -16.03 -12.27 14.17
C GLY A 59 -16.39 -13.20 15.33
N ASN A 60 -16.10 -14.49 15.18
CA ASN A 60 -16.39 -15.49 16.21
C ASN A 60 -15.64 -15.22 17.53
N LEU A 61 -14.40 -14.72 17.45
CA LEU A 61 -13.62 -14.35 18.63
C LEU A 61 -14.24 -13.18 19.39
N ILE A 62 -14.94 -12.30 18.67
CA ILE A 62 -15.59 -11.12 19.25
C ILE A 62 -16.96 -11.48 19.82
N SER A 63 -17.85 -12.02 19.00
CA SER A 63 -19.24 -12.34 19.37
C SER A 63 -19.36 -13.29 20.56
N GLY A 64 -18.34 -14.13 20.77
CA GLY A 64 -18.28 -15.02 21.92
C GLY A 64 -17.97 -14.31 23.24
N SER A 65 -17.37 -13.12 23.25
CA SER A 65 -16.80 -12.52 24.47
C SER A 65 -17.21 -11.05 24.68
N TYR A 66 -17.64 -10.37 23.63
CA TYR A 66 -17.96 -8.95 23.61
C TYR A 66 -19.29 -8.70 22.92
N GLU A 67 -20.03 -7.72 23.41
CA GLU A 67 -21.22 -7.17 22.77
C GLU A 67 -20.79 -6.24 21.64
N THR A 68 -19.85 -5.35 21.93
CA THR A 68 -19.23 -4.47 20.96
C THR A 68 -17.72 -4.35 21.20
N VAL A 69 -16.97 -4.23 20.12
CA VAL A 69 -15.57 -3.79 20.13
C VAL A 69 -15.38 -2.77 19.03
N THR A 70 -15.07 -1.55 19.43
CA THR A 70 -14.91 -0.42 18.51
C THR A 70 -13.55 0.21 18.76
N ALA A 71 -12.84 0.55 17.69
CA ALA A 71 -11.61 1.32 17.76
C ALA A 71 -11.77 2.65 17.03
N THR A 72 -11.27 3.73 17.61
CA THR A 72 -11.13 5.03 16.96
C THR A 72 -9.65 5.31 16.75
N PHE A 73 -9.30 5.68 15.54
CA PHE A 73 -7.95 6.06 15.16
C PHE A 73 -7.94 7.51 14.69
N THR A 74 -6.97 8.28 15.19
CA THR A 74 -6.73 9.65 14.75
C THR A 74 -5.28 9.78 14.31
N VAL A 75 -5.11 10.27 13.09
CA VAL A 75 -3.80 10.51 12.49
C VAL A 75 -3.41 11.96 12.71
N GLY A 76 -2.35 12.15 13.49
CA GLY A 76 -1.69 13.43 13.68
C GLY A 76 -0.45 13.59 12.81
N GLU A 77 0.13 14.78 12.86
CA GLU A 77 1.45 15.07 12.32
C GLU A 77 2.38 15.34 13.50
N ASP A 78 3.44 14.55 13.62
CA ASP A 78 4.62 14.90 14.42
C ASP A 78 5.63 15.59 13.48
N THR A 79 6.54 16.38 14.06
CA THR A 79 7.58 17.20 13.44
C THR A 79 8.26 16.64 12.19
N THR A 80 8.29 15.32 11.99
CA THR A 80 8.85 14.66 10.80
C THR A 80 8.02 13.51 10.21
N ALA A 81 6.89 13.10 10.83
CA ALA A 81 6.14 11.91 10.42
C ALA A 81 4.66 11.97 10.80
N SER A 82 3.80 11.30 10.03
CA SER A 82 2.42 11.07 10.47
C SER A 82 2.40 10.06 11.62
N CYS A 83 1.60 10.33 12.65
CA CYS A 83 1.53 9.52 13.86
C CYS A 83 0.10 9.07 14.12
N LEU A 84 -0.06 7.81 14.53
CA LEU A 84 -1.36 7.23 14.81
C LEU A 84 -1.59 7.17 16.32
N THR A 85 -2.66 7.83 16.76
CA THR A 85 -3.26 7.64 18.09
C THR A 85 -4.49 6.75 17.96
N TYR A 86 -4.76 5.96 19.01
CA TYR A 86 -5.93 5.09 19.00
C TYR A 86 -6.56 4.94 20.37
N THR A 87 -7.87 4.68 20.36
CA THR A 87 -8.66 4.30 21.53
C THR A 87 -9.55 3.13 21.15
N PHE A 88 -9.52 2.07 21.94
CA PHE A 88 -10.42 0.93 21.85
C PHE A 88 -11.42 0.96 23.00
N GLU A 89 -12.67 0.69 22.68
CA GLU A 89 -13.77 0.54 23.61
C GLU A 89 -14.26 -0.91 23.51
N PHE A 90 -14.21 -1.61 24.64
CA PHE A 90 -14.63 -3.00 24.78
C PHE A 90 -15.85 -3.06 25.67
N GLU A 91 -16.95 -3.56 25.13
CA GLU A 91 -18.14 -3.88 25.90
C GLU A 91 -18.20 -5.39 26.09
N LYS A 92 -17.78 -5.86 27.26
CA LYS A 92 -17.62 -7.30 27.52
C LYS A 92 -18.92 -7.97 27.95
N ILE A 93 -19.16 -9.15 27.38
CA ILE A 93 -20.13 -10.14 27.86
C ILE A 93 -19.44 -11.06 28.89
N ARG A 94 -18.22 -11.52 28.58
CA ARG A 94 -17.39 -12.39 29.45
C ARG A 94 -15.91 -12.28 29.12
N ASP A 95 -15.04 -12.49 30.11
CA ASP A 95 -13.58 -12.31 30.00
C ASP A 95 -12.84 -13.51 29.38
N ASN A 96 -13.24 -13.95 28.19
CA ASN A 96 -12.67 -15.14 27.54
C ASN A 96 -11.54 -14.83 26.54
N VAL A 97 -11.42 -13.57 26.10
CA VAL A 97 -10.43 -13.15 25.11
C VAL A 97 -9.60 -12.01 25.69
N ASN A 98 -8.31 -12.02 25.39
CA ASN A 98 -7.39 -10.99 25.84
C ASN A 98 -7.50 -9.77 24.92
N ASP A 99 -7.98 -8.65 25.47
CA ASP A 99 -8.13 -7.35 24.80
C ASP A 99 -6.83 -6.94 24.08
N ALA A 100 -5.66 -7.20 24.68
CA ALA A 100 -4.36 -6.85 24.10
C ALA A 100 -4.09 -7.56 22.78
N LYS A 101 -4.57 -8.81 22.61
CA LYS A 101 -4.42 -9.54 21.33
C LYS A 101 -5.27 -8.92 20.21
N ILE A 102 -6.44 -8.39 20.55
CA ILE A 102 -7.31 -7.70 19.59
C ILE A 102 -6.65 -6.38 19.17
N VAL A 103 -6.14 -5.62 20.14
CA VAL A 103 -5.40 -4.37 19.89
C VAL A 103 -4.19 -4.63 18.99
N GLU A 104 -3.33 -5.57 19.36
CA GLU A 104 -2.13 -5.95 18.58
C GLU A 104 -2.50 -6.36 17.15
N SER A 105 -3.56 -7.16 16.99
CA SER A 105 -4.00 -7.60 15.66
C SER A 105 -4.37 -6.45 14.74
N LEU A 106 -5.13 -5.47 15.22
CA LEU A 106 -5.57 -4.35 14.39
C LEU A 106 -4.43 -3.35 14.15
N VAL A 107 -3.63 -3.06 15.18
CA VAL A 107 -2.48 -2.14 15.05
C VAL A 107 -1.45 -2.68 14.07
N THR A 108 -1.12 -3.97 14.13
CA THR A 108 -0.21 -4.60 13.16
C THR A 108 -0.78 -4.60 11.75
N TYR A 109 -2.08 -4.88 11.59
CA TYR A 109 -2.75 -4.79 10.29
C TYR A 109 -2.63 -3.38 9.68
N ILE A 110 -2.91 -2.34 10.48
CA ILE A 110 -2.82 -0.94 10.07
C ILE A 110 -1.40 -0.59 9.65
N TYR A 111 -0.40 -0.91 10.47
CA TYR A 111 0.99 -0.62 10.16
C TYR A 111 1.44 -1.29 8.85
N LEU A 112 1.12 -2.58 8.66
CA LEU A 112 1.50 -3.29 7.44
C LEU A 112 0.74 -2.81 6.21
N SER A 113 -0.51 -2.36 6.37
CA SER A 113 -1.27 -1.73 5.29
C SER A 113 -0.62 -0.44 4.82
N ASP A 114 -0.14 0.40 5.76
CA ASP A 114 0.60 1.62 5.46
C ASP A 114 1.94 1.32 4.75
N VAL A 115 2.72 0.36 5.26
CA VAL A 115 3.95 -0.10 4.62
C VAL A 115 3.69 -0.62 3.21
N THR A 116 2.63 -1.41 3.02
CA THR A 116 2.25 -1.98 1.72
C THR A 116 1.78 -0.89 0.76
N TYR A 117 1.00 0.08 1.24
CA TYR A 117 0.58 1.24 0.44
C TYR A 117 1.77 2.06 -0.01
N ILE A 118 2.70 2.40 0.88
CA ILE A 118 3.93 3.07 0.52
C ILE A 118 4.75 2.24 -0.46
N ARG A 119 4.80 0.92 -0.26
CA ARG A 119 5.44 0.01 -1.22
C ARG A 119 4.74 -0.04 -2.57
N LYS A 120 3.46 0.32 -2.68
CA LYS A 120 2.74 0.43 -3.96
C LYS A 120 2.83 1.83 -4.57
N VAL A 121 2.89 2.89 -3.74
CA VAL A 121 2.84 4.30 -4.19
C VAL A 121 4.22 4.94 -4.32
N LYS A 122 5.16 4.74 -3.39
CA LYS A 122 6.55 5.23 -3.58
C LYS A 122 7.27 4.45 -4.68
N TYR A 123 6.83 3.24 -5.00
CA TYR A 123 7.43 2.39 -6.02
C TYR A 123 6.70 2.46 -7.35
N ASN A 124 5.89 3.47 -7.63
CA ASN A 124 5.35 3.67 -8.97
C ASN A 124 5.86 4.95 -9.63
N SER A 125 6.73 5.71 -8.94
CA SER A 125 7.43 6.83 -9.53
C SER A 125 8.73 7.16 -8.82
N ILE A 126 9.63 7.82 -9.53
CA ILE A 126 10.90 8.31 -9.01
C ILE A 126 11.34 9.54 -9.82
N ASP A 127 11.94 10.50 -9.14
CA ASP A 127 12.57 11.66 -9.79
C ASP A 127 13.92 11.21 -10.38
N ALA A 128 14.08 11.38 -11.69
CA ALA A 128 15.23 10.86 -12.42
C ALA A 128 16.49 11.69 -12.14
N GLY A 129 16.36 13.01 -12.02
CA GLY A 129 17.49 13.96 -11.99
C GLY A 129 17.92 14.48 -13.37
N TYR A 130 17.17 14.17 -14.44
CA TYR A 130 17.56 14.41 -15.84
C TYR A 130 16.41 14.96 -16.69
N PRO A 131 16.70 15.67 -17.80
CA PRO A 131 15.68 16.15 -18.72
C PRO A 131 14.81 15.00 -19.27
N ALA A 132 13.50 15.24 -19.35
CA ALA A 132 12.53 14.21 -19.73
C ALA A 132 12.78 13.58 -21.10
N GLU A 133 13.28 14.33 -22.08
CA GLU A 133 13.57 13.83 -23.43
C GLU A 133 14.75 12.85 -23.43
N GLU A 134 15.80 13.17 -22.68
CA GLU A 134 16.97 12.33 -22.52
C GLU A 134 16.61 11.06 -21.74
N CYS A 135 15.90 11.24 -20.61
CA CYS A 135 15.38 10.15 -19.81
C CYS A 135 14.53 9.19 -20.65
N PHE A 136 13.58 9.71 -21.43
CA PHE A 136 12.70 8.87 -22.26
C PHE A 136 13.46 8.05 -23.31
N LYS A 137 14.41 8.67 -24.04
CA LYS A 137 15.22 7.97 -25.05
C LYS A 137 16.05 6.83 -24.47
N VAL A 138 16.72 7.09 -23.34
CA VAL A 138 17.54 6.09 -22.66
C VAL A 138 16.70 4.91 -22.20
N PHE A 139 15.52 5.17 -21.63
CA PHE A 139 14.61 4.11 -21.20
C PHE A 139 14.10 3.26 -22.34
N VAL A 140 13.64 3.88 -23.42
CA VAL A 140 13.17 3.16 -24.59
C VAL A 140 14.26 2.23 -25.12
N ASN A 141 15.51 2.71 -25.20
CA ASN A 141 16.63 1.87 -25.63
C ASN A 141 16.97 0.77 -24.62
N ALA A 142 17.00 1.09 -23.32
CA ALA A 142 17.33 0.12 -22.28
C ALA A 142 16.39 -1.09 -22.27
N PHE A 143 15.07 -0.85 -22.38
CA PHE A 143 14.09 -1.94 -22.42
C PHE A 143 13.94 -2.59 -23.80
N LYS A 144 14.35 -1.92 -24.88
CA LYS A 144 14.34 -2.54 -26.21
C LYS A 144 15.42 -3.62 -26.36
N ASP A 145 16.56 -3.42 -25.69
CA ASP A 145 17.72 -4.32 -25.76
C ASP A 145 17.73 -5.36 -24.63
N ASP A 146 16.74 -5.34 -23.73
CA ASP A 146 16.64 -6.23 -22.58
C ASP A 146 15.84 -7.49 -22.94
N HIS A 147 16.46 -8.66 -22.77
CA HIS A 147 15.89 -9.97 -23.11
C HIS A 147 14.87 -10.47 -22.08
N GLU A 148 14.78 -9.84 -20.90
CA GLU A 148 13.84 -10.21 -19.84
C GLU A 148 12.49 -9.48 -19.96
N VAL A 149 12.36 -8.58 -20.95
CA VAL A 149 11.13 -7.84 -21.21
C VAL A 149 10.69 -7.96 -22.67
N GLU A 150 9.39 -7.81 -22.88
CA GLU A 150 8.83 -7.59 -24.21
C GLU A 150 8.37 -6.14 -24.33
N MET A 151 8.93 -5.43 -25.30
CA MET A 151 8.55 -4.04 -25.55
C MET A 151 7.26 -3.96 -26.38
N GLY A 152 6.31 -3.17 -25.90
CA GLY A 152 5.08 -2.84 -26.61
C GLY A 152 5.17 -1.48 -27.32
N ASP A 153 4.02 -0.81 -27.44
CA ASP A 153 3.91 0.46 -28.15
C ASP A 153 4.71 1.59 -27.48
N VAL A 154 5.26 2.48 -28.30
CA VAL A 154 6.01 3.67 -27.88
C VAL A 154 5.32 4.93 -28.43
N ASP A 155 4.90 5.81 -27.52
CA ASP A 155 4.35 7.13 -27.82
C ASP A 155 5.39 8.20 -27.46
N TRP A 156 6.13 8.66 -28.47
CA TRP A 156 7.14 9.70 -28.34
C TRP A 156 6.56 11.07 -27.95
N GLN A 157 5.31 11.37 -28.32
CA GLN A 157 4.69 12.65 -27.99
C GLN A 157 4.29 12.71 -26.52
N LYS A 158 3.73 11.61 -25.99
CA LYS A 158 3.35 11.51 -24.58
C LYS A 158 4.50 11.08 -23.68
N ARG A 159 5.63 10.65 -24.26
CA ARG A 159 6.75 10.01 -23.56
C ARG A 159 6.26 8.84 -22.71
N THR A 160 5.51 7.97 -23.36
CA THR A 160 4.97 6.76 -22.76
C THR A 160 5.38 5.54 -23.57
N PHE A 161 5.69 4.43 -22.92
CA PHE A 161 5.84 3.14 -23.57
C PHE A 161 5.33 2.00 -22.69
N ALA A 162 4.95 0.91 -23.32
CA ALA A 162 4.53 -0.31 -22.63
C ALA A 162 5.66 -1.35 -22.64
N ILE A 163 5.79 -2.08 -21.54
CA ILE A 163 6.60 -3.29 -21.45
C ILE A 163 5.81 -4.40 -20.78
N ASN A 164 6.15 -5.64 -21.10
CA ASN A 164 5.65 -6.82 -20.43
C ASN A 164 6.85 -7.58 -19.85
N PHE A 165 6.67 -8.15 -18.66
CA PHE A 165 7.68 -8.97 -18.00
C PHE A 165 7.20 -10.42 -18.02
N PRO A 166 7.70 -11.28 -18.93
CA PRO A 166 7.23 -12.66 -19.08
C PRO A 166 7.32 -13.47 -17.79
N PHE A 167 8.29 -13.19 -16.90
CA PHE A 167 8.40 -13.88 -15.61
C PHE A 167 7.19 -13.66 -14.69
N LEU A 168 6.41 -12.60 -14.89
CA LEU A 168 5.18 -12.35 -14.14
C LEU A 168 4.03 -13.29 -14.57
N MET A 169 4.16 -13.95 -15.72
CA MET A 169 3.12 -14.82 -16.27
C MET A 169 2.90 -16.10 -15.46
N GLU A 170 3.83 -16.44 -14.55
CA GLU A 170 3.64 -17.54 -13.59
C GLU A 170 2.46 -17.30 -12.64
N ASN A 171 2.16 -16.03 -12.36
CA ASN A 171 1.11 -15.62 -11.41
C ASN A 171 -0.06 -14.88 -12.09
N PHE A 172 0.15 -14.31 -13.28
CA PHE A 172 -0.83 -13.48 -13.97
C PHE A 172 -1.04 -13.96 -15.41
N LYS A 173 -2.29 -13.97 -15.89
CA LYS A 173 -2.60 -14.29 -17.29
C LYS A 173 -2.02 -13.27 -18.25
N ARG A 174 -2.02 -12.01 -17.83
CA ARG A 174 -1.51 -10.88 -18.59
C ARG A 174 -0.93 -9.84 -17.66
N THR A 175 0.24 -9.31 -18.01
CA THR A 175 0.84 -8.15 -17.36
C THR A 175 1.18 -7.08 -18.38
N GLU A 176 0.90 -5.83 -18.05
CA GLU A 176 1.27 -4.67 -18.86
C GLU A 176 1.77 -3.59 -17.92
N VAL A 177 3.02 -3.17 -18.12
CA VAL A 177 3.62 -2.05 -17.38
C VAL A 177 3.72 -0.87 -18.34
N THR A 178 2.96 0.18 -18.05
CA THR A 178 3.06 1.45 -18.79
C THR A 178 4.01 2.37 -18.06
N ILE A 179 5.11 2.77 -18.70
CA ILE A 179 6.08 3.74 -18.17
C ILE A 179 5.83 5.09 -18.86
N THR A 180 5.78 6.16 -18.08
CA THR A 180 5.60 7.54 -18.53
C THR A 180 6.68 8.44 -17.93
N VAL A 181 7.36 9.22 -18.76
CA VAL A 181 8.33 10.22 -18.32
C VAL A 181 7.71 11.61 -18.34
N ILE A 182 7.55 12.20 -17.16
CA ILE A 182 6.87 13.46 -16.94
C ILE A 182 7.92 14.57 -16.75
N PRO A 183 7.95 15.62 -17.58
CA PRO A 183 8.87 16.74 -17.38
C PRO A 183 8.59 17.52 -16.10
N LYS A 184 9.66 17.95 -15.40
CA LYS A 184 9.66 18.78 -14.19
C LYS A 184 10.74 19.85 -14.30
N ASN A 185 10.43 21.04 -14.82
CA ASN A 185 11.43 22.11 -15.04
C ASN A 185 12.70 21.58 -15.74
N LYS A 186 13.85 21.55 -15.05
CA LYS A 186 15.15 21.04 -15.55
C LYS A 186 15.35 19.52 -15.34
N ASP A 187 14.36 18.85 -14.78
CA ASP A 187 14.35 17.45 -14.35
C ASP A 187 13.14 16.70 -14.95
N SER A 188 12.95 15.44 -14.59
CA SER A 188 11.82 14.61 -14.93
C SER A 188 11.46 13.63 -13.81
N ARG A 189 10.22 13.17 -13.85
CA ARG A 189 9.71 12.09 -13.01
C ARG A 189 9.30 10.92 -13.90
N VAL A 190 9.88 9.77 -13.63
CA VAL A 190 9.45 8.52 -14.25
C VAL A 190 8.31 7.98 -13.40
N LYS A 191 7.18 7.65 -14.01
CA LYS A 191 6.03 7.02 -13.38
C LYS A 191 5.68 5.75 -14.13
N TRP A 192 5.30 4.70 -13.43
CA TRP A 192 4.80 3.48 -14.05
C TRP A 192 3.47 3.04 -13.48
N THR A 193 2.69 2.36 -14.31
CA THR A 193 1.41 1.75 -13.95
C THR A 193 1.46 0.29 -14.35
N ILE A 194 1.18 -0.60 -13.40
CA ILE A 194 1.13 -2.04 -13.65
C ILE A 194 -0.34 -2.44 -13.75
N LYS A 195 -0.75 -2.98 -14.89
CA LYS A 195 -2.04 -3.63 -15.08
C LYS A 195 -1.81 -5.13 -15.13
N VAL A 196 -2.63 -5.88 -14.41
CA VAL A 196 -2.59 -7.34 -14.44
C VAL A 196 -3.97 -7.93 -14.62
N GLU A 197 -4.01 -9.08 -15.28
CA GLU A 197 -5.13 -10.00 -15.28
C GLU A 197 -4.73 -11.22 -14.45
N LYS A 198 -5.44 -11.47 -13.35
CA LYS A 198 -5.10 -12.58 -12.45
C LYS A 198 -5.47 -13.94 -13.04
N ILE A 199 -4.69 -14.96 -12.69
CA ILE A 199 -5.05 -16.35 -12.96
C ILE A 199 -6.23 -16.76 -12.08
N ASP A 200 -6.20 -16.38 -10.80
CA ASP A 200 -7.29 -16.57 -9.84
C ASP A 200 -7.46 -15.37 -8.87
N GLU A 201 -8.59 -15.29 -8.17
CA GLU A 201 -8.87 -14.20 -7.21
C GLU A 201 -7.98 -14.24 -5.94
N LYS A 202 -7.31 -15.38 -5.68
CA LYS A 202 -6.45 -15.59 -4.50
C LYS A 202 -5.02 -15.15 -4.73
N THR A 203 -4.64 -14.88 -5.98
CA THR A 203 -3.30 -14.46 -6.38
C THR A 203 -2.96 -13.14 -5.69
N GLU A 204 -1.94 -13.18 -4.85
CA GLU A 204 -1.42 -12.02 -4.14
C GLU A 204 -0.58 -11.14 -5.08
N GLU A 205 -1.02 -9.90 -5.24
CA GLU A 205 -0.37 -8.84 -6.02
C GLU A 205 0.97 -8.25 -5.47
N PRO A 206 1.27 -8.20 -4.14
CA PRO A 206 2.26 -7.25 -3.63
C PRO A 206 3.72 -7.50 -4.02
N TYR A 207 4.16 -8.77 -4.08
CA TYR A 207 5.59 -9.07 -4.23
C TYR A 207 6.08 -8.83 -5.66
N SER A 208 5.28 -9.23 -6.65
CA SER A 208 5.67 -9.11 -8.06
C SER A 208 5.69 -7.65 -8.53
N PHE A 209 4.78 -6.81 -8.02
CA PHE A 209 4.80 -5.37 -8.30
C PHE A 209 6.00 -4.65 -7.69
N PHE A 210 6.42 -5.11 -6.51
CA PHE A 210 7.63 -4.61 -5.86
C PHE A 210 8.87 -4.96 -6.68
N SER A 211 8.98 -6.20 -7.18
CA SER A 211 10.10 -6.64 -8.03
C SER A 211 10.20 -5.85 -9.35
N VAL A 212 9.07 -5.63 -10.03
CA VAL A 212 9.02 -4.77 -11.23
C VAL A 212 9.50 -3.36 -10.93
N ALA A 213 9.03 -2.78 -9.83
CA ALA A 213 9.42 -1.44 -9.43
C ALA A 213 10.90 -1.34 -9.05
N CYS A 214 11.47 -2.37 -8.42
CA CYS A 214 12.91 -2.46 -8.17
C CYS A 214 13.70 -2.49 -9.48
N SER A 215 13.27 -3.31 -10.44
CA SER A 215 13.93 -3.42 -11.75
C SER A 215 13.98 -2.07 -12.49
N ILE A 216 12.85 -1.35 -12.52
CA ILE A 216 12.79 -0.01 -13.12
C ILE A 216 13.73 0.97 -12.41
N ARG A 217 13.84 0.89 -11.08
CA ARG A 217 14.73 1.75 -10.29
C ARG A 217 16.20 1.43 -10.52
N GLU A 218 16.56 0.15 -10.57
CA GLU A 218 17.93 -0.29 -10.84
C GLU A 218 18.40 0.19 -12.22
N ILE A 219 17.52 0.14 -13.23
CA ILE A 219 17.82 0.69 -14.56
C ILE A 219 18.06 2.21 -14.48
N ILE A 220 17.28 2.93 -13.68
CA ILE A 220 17.50 4.38 -13.48
C ILE A 220 18.85 4.60 -12.84
N GLU A 221 19.12 4.00 -11.69
CA GLU A 221 20.37 4.21 -10.94
C GLU A 221 21.60 3.78 -11.77
N SER A 222 21.45 2.75 -12.62
CA SER A 222 22.47 2.28 -13.57
C SER A 222 22.77 3.29 -14.68
N LYS A 223 21.74 3.84 -15.32
CA LYS A 223 21.89 4.71 -16.50
C LYS A 223 22.05 6.19 -16.14
N PHE A 224 21.65 6.54 -14.92
CA PHE A 224 21.50 7.90 -14.42
C PHE A 224 22.05 8.00 -12.98
N PRO A 225 23.36 7.77 -12.77
CA PRO A 225 23.99 7.88 -11.46
C PRO A 225 24.02 9.34 -11.01
N LYS A 226 23.50 9.59 -9.80
CA LYS A 226 23.43 10.92 -9.17
C LYS A 226 24.78 11.43 -8.70
#